data_AF-X7XS54-F1
#
_entry.id   AF-X7XS54-F1
#
_cell.length_a   1.000
_cell.length_b   1.000
_cell.length_c   1.000
_cell.angle_alpha   90.00
_cell.angle_beta   90.00
_cell.angle_gamma   90.00
#
_symmetry.space_group_name_H-M   'P 1'
#
loop_
_entity.id
_entity.type
_entity.pdbx_description
1 polymer ?
#
loop_
_entity_poly.entity_id
_entity_poly.type
_entity_poly.pdbx_seq_one_letter_code
_entity_poly.pdbx_strand_id
1 'polypeptide(L)'
;MLGKPIQLGEARDLSSNGLKIVSCYQFGKGSTSDWLGGAAAGVQHAKRGMELHAPAGGPVSAPIYASIDDDPSYEQYKNQVAPYLRSWESVIGHQRTGVYANSKTIDWAVRDGLGSYFWQHNWGSPKGFTHPAANLHQVEIDKRKVGGVGVDVNEILKPQFGQWA
;
A
#
# COMPACT_ATOMS: atom_id res chain seq x y z
N MET A 1 17.80 1.60 -3.79
CA MET A 1 16.73 0.58 -3.67
C MET A 1 16.61 -0.14 -5.01
N LEU A 2 17.37 -1.23 -5.24
CA LEU A 2 17.34 -1.93 -6.53
C LEU A 2 16.01 -2.67 -6.79
N GLY A 3 15.26 -3.02 -5.73
CA GLY A 3 13.92 -3.61 -5.83
C GLY A 3 12.80 -2.62 -6.16
N LYS A 4 13.10 -1.39 -6.58
CA LYS A 4 12.10 -0.41 -7.01
C LYS A 4 12.41 0.07 -8.44
N PRO A 5 11.48 -0.05 -9.40
CA PRO A 5 10.20 -0.80 -9.37
C PRO A 5 10.37 -2.26 -9.79
N ILE A 6 9.40 -3.11 -9.40
CA ILE A 6 9.25 -4.47 -9.97
C ILE A 6 9.21 -4.39 -11.50
N GLN A 7 9.90 -5.31 -12.16
CA GLN A 7 9.96 -5.39 -13.62
C GLN A 7 9.19 -6.60 -14.13
N LEU A 8 8.82 -6.57 -15.42
CA LEU A 8 8.07 -7.66 -16.06
C LEU A 8 8.77 -9.03 -15.92
N GLY A 9 10.11 -9.06 -15.98
CA GLY A 9 10.88 -10.30 -15.80
C GLY A 9 10.68 -10.93 -14.42
N GLU A 10 10.75 -10.11 -13.37
CA GLU A 10 10.53 -10.53 -11.98
C GLU A 10 9.08 -10.99 -11.75
N ALA A 11 8.09 -10.23 -12.26
CA ALA A 11 6.69 -10.60 -12.11
C ALA A 11 6.36 -11.94 -12.79
N ARG A 12 6.96 -12.22 -13.95
CA ARG A 12 6.83 -13.51 -14.64
C ARG A 12 7.45 -14.65 -13.85
N ASP A 13 8.64 -14.45 -13.30
CA ASP A 13 9.32 -15.45 -12.48
C ASP A 13 8.46 -15.83 -11.26
N LEU A 14 8.02 -14.83 -10.47
CA LEU A 14 7.15 -15.04 -9.31
C LEU A 14 5.87 -15.80 -9.70
N SER A 15 5.17 -15.34 -10.75
CA SER A 15 3.92 -15.95 -11.19
C SER A 15 4.12 -17.39 -11.69
N SER A 16 5.19 -17.66 -12.44
CA SER A 16 5.50 -18.99 -12.98
C SER A 16 5.82 -20.03 -11.90
N ASN A 17 6.29 -19.56 -10.73
CA ASN A 17 6.54 -20.38 -9.56
C ASN A 17 5.35 -20.43 -8.59
N GLY A 18 4.17 -19.94 -8.99
CA GLY A 18 2.95 -19.99 -8.19
C GLY A 18 2.93 -19.02 -7.00
N LEU A 19 3.85 -18.06 -6.95
CA LEU A 19 3.88 -17.04 -5.91
C LEU A 19 2.85 -15.94 -6.20
N LYS A 20 2.31 -15.35 -5.12
CA LYS A 20 1.35 -14.26 -5.21
C LYS A 20 2.06 -12.91 -5.26
N ILE A 21 1.53 -12.00 -6.08
CA ILE A 21 2.05 -10.65 -6.29
C ILE A 21 0.99 -9.66 -5.87
N VAL A 22 1.39 -8.65 -5.10
CA VAL A 22 0.57 -7.51 -4.69
C VAL A 22 1.36 -6.24 -4.99
N SER A 23 0.70 -5.19 -5.49
CA SER A 23 1.34 -3.91 -5.74
C SER A 23 1.20 -2.96 -4.55
N CYS A 24 2.31 -2.34 -4.15
CA CYS A 24 2.31 -1.19 -3.24
C CYS A 24 3.09 -0.03 -3.84
N TYR A 25 2.83 1.17 -3.34
CA TYR A 25 3.46 2.39 -3.80
C TYR A 25 3.94 3.24 -2.63
N GLN A 26 5.25 3.48 -2.61
CA GLN A 26 5.90 4.46 -1.74
C GLN A 26 7.11 5.04 -2.46
N PHE A 27 7.13 6.35 -2.66
CA PHE A 27 8.25 7.06 -3.26
C PHE A 27 9.12 7.73 -2.18
N GLY A 28 8.56 8.64 -1.41
CA GLY A 28 9.23 9.38 -0.33
C GLY A 28 9.05 8.76 1.06
N LYS A 29 9.63 9.43 2.05
CA LYS A 29 9.58 9.04 3.48
C LYS A 29 9.83 10.23 4.41
N GLY A 30 9.19 10.26 5.57
CA GLY A 30 9.39 11.27 6.61
C GLY A 30 9.04 12.67 6.10
N SER A 31 10.01 13.58 6.04
CA SER A 31 9.81 14.95 5.52
C SER A 31 9.45 15.01 4.03
N THR A 32 9.52 13.89 3.32
CA THR A 32 9.15 13.74 1.90
C THR A 32 8.02 12.74 1.68
N SER A 33 7.30 12.33 2.75
CA SER A 33 6.21 11.37 2.62
C SER A 33 5.19 11.81 1.56
N ASP A 34 4.79 10.87 0.71
CA ASP A 34 4.00 11.11 -0.51
C ASP A 34 2.68 11.85 -0.24
N TRP A 35 2.06 11.55 0.90
CA TRP A 35 0.76 12.11 1.30
C TRP A 35 0.84 13.57 1.78
N LEU A 36 2.04 14.12 2.06
CA LEU A 36 2.20 15.49 2.57
C LEU A 36 1.65 16.54 1.60
N GLY A 37 1.75 16.30 0.30
CA GLY A 37 1.22 17.20 -0.74
C GLY A 37 -0.28 17.06 -1.01
N GLY A 38 -1.00 16.26 -0.23
CA GLY A 38 -2.45 16.10 -0.31
C GLY A 38 -2.92 15.69 -1.70
N ALA A 39 -3.98 16.34 -2.18
CA ALA A 39 -4.65 15.96 -3.43
C ALA A 39 -3.73 16.00 -4.67
N ALA A 40 -2.94 17.07 -4.82
CA ALA A 40 -2.05 17.23 -5.97
C ALA A 40 -1.00 16.11 -6.03
N ALA A 41 -0.40 15.79 -4.88
CA ALA A 41 0.53 14.66 -4.78
C ALA A 41 -0.18 13.31 -5.04
N GLY A 42 -1.41 13.13 -4.57
CA GLY A 42 -2.18 11.91 -4.79
C GLY A 42 -2.39 11.61 -6.28
N VAL A 43 -2.75 12.62 -7.08
CA VAL A 43 -2.89 12.44 -8.54
C VAL A 43 -1.55 12.07 -9.18
N GLN A 44 -0.46 12.75 -8.80
CA GLN A 44 0.87 12.49 -9.34
C GLN A 44 1.34 11.05 -9.02
N HIS A 45 1.24 10.65 -7.75
CA HIS A 45 1.70 9.35 -7.30
C HIS A 45 0.84 8.21 -7.82
N ALA A 46 -0.48 8.38 -7.89
CA ALA A 46 -1.37 7.37 -8.45
C ALA A 46 -1.14 7.14 -9.95
N LYS A 47 -0.95 8.22 -10.73
CA LYS A 47 -0.59 8.12 -12.16
C LYS A 47 0.73 7.39 -12.32
N ARG A 48 1.75 7.77 -11.54
CA ARG A 48 3.06 7.10 -11.58
C ARG A 48 2.96 5.63 -11.16
N GLY A 49 2.15 5.31 -10.16
CA GLY A 49 1.89 3.94 -9.73
C GLY A 49 1.32 3.08 -10.85
N MET A 50 0.34 3.61 -11.59
CA MET A 50 -0.23 2.92 -12.76
C MET A 50 0.76 2.75 -13.91
N GLU A 51 1.55 3.78 -14.21
CA GLU A 51 2.61 3.74 -15.23
C GLU A 51 3.68 2.68 -14.92
N LEU A 52 3.84 2.28 -13.65
CA LEU A 52 4.77 1.24 -13.23
C LEU A 52 4.10 -0.14 -13.14
N HIS A 53 2.88 -0.18 -12.61
CA HIS A 53 2.10 -1.41 -12.45
C HIS A 53 1.79 -2.09 -13.79
N ALA A 54 1.33 -1.33 -14.79
CA ALA A 54 0.92 -1.91 -16.06
C ALA A 54 2.10 -2.53 -16.85
N PRO A 55 3.26 -1.87 -17.03
CA PRO A 55 4.41 -2.48 -17.70
C PRO A 55 5.03 -3.65 -16.95
N ALA A 56 4.88 -3.72 -15.62
CA ALA A 56 5.28 -4.89 -14.84
C ALA A 56 4.37 -6.12 -15.06
N GLY A 57 3.29 -5.97 -15.85
CA GLY A 57 2.31 -7.03 -16.11
C GLY A 57 1.14 -7.03 -15.12
N GLY A 58 0.99 -5.98 -14.32
CA GLY A 58 -0.08 -5.85 -13.35
C GLY A 58 -1.45 -5.72 -14.03
N PRO A 59 -2.44 -6.56 -13.66
CA PRO A 59 -3.75 -6.53 -14.29
C PRO A 59 -4.54 -5.31 -13.81
N VAL A 60 -5.32 -4.72 -14.72
CA VAL A 60 -6.18 -3.56 -14.42
C VAL A 60 -7.25 -3.83 -13.35
N SER A 61 -7.47 -5.08 -12.96
CA SER A 61 -8.35 -5.48 -11.86
C SER A 61 -7.65 -5.43 -10.50
N ALA A 62 -6.32 -5.49 -10.43
CA ALA A 62 -5.60 -5.53 -9.16
C ALA A 62 -5.46 -4.13 -8.54
N PRO A 63 -5.54 -4.01 -7.21
CA PRO A 63 -5.33 -2.76 -6.50
C PRO A 63 -3.85 -2.39 -6.42
N ILE A 64 -3.59 -1.14 -6.04
CA ILE A 64 -2.27 -0.66 -5.61
C ILE A 64 -2.43 -0.09 -4.19
N TYR A 65 -1.65 -0.61 -3.24
CA TYR A 65 -1.60 -0.09 -1.87
C TYR A 65 -0.76 1.18 -1.80
N ALA A 66 -1.41 2.34 -1.72
CA ALA A 66 -0.75 3.61 -1.47
C ALA A 66 -0.28 3.69 -0.01
N SER A 67 0.99 4.02 0.20
CA SER A 67 1.59 4.00 1.54
C SER A 67 1.41 5.30 2.31
N ILE A 68 0.89 5.18 3.52
CA ILE A 68 1.00 6.14 4.61
C ILE A 68 2.00 5.56 5.62
N ASP A 69 3.30 5.62 5.28
CA ASP A 69 4.40 5.09 6.11
C ASP A 69 4.72 6.01 7.30
N ASP A 70 3.70 6.35 8.08
CA ASP A 70 3.72 7.33 9.16
C ASP A 70 2.71 6.97 10.28
N ASP A 71 2.84 7.61 11.44
CA ASP A 71 1.79 7.66 12.47
C ASP A 71 1.11 9.05 12.49
N PRO A 72 0.22 9.35 11.52
CA PRO A 72 -0.36 10.66 11.41
C PRO A 72 -1.32 10.97 12.56
N SER A 73 -1.33 12.24 12.98
CA SER A 73 -2.44 12.78 13.76
C SER A 73 -3.73 12.81 12.95
N TYR A 74 -4.88 12.90 13.63
CA TYR A 74 -6.17 13.02 12.94
C TYR A 74 -6.27 14.30 12.09
N GLU A 75 -5.58 15.39 12.49
CA GLU A 75 -5.50 16.61 11.67
C GLU A 75 -4.70 16.41 10.38
N GLN A 76 -3.55 15.73 10.45
CA GLN A 76 -2.81 15.35 9.23
C GLN A 76 -3.64 14.42 8.36
N TYR A 77 -4.39 13.50 8.97
CA TYR A 77 -5.30 12.64 8.23
C TYR A 77 -6.34 13.46 7.44
N LYS A 78 -7.10 14.31 8.12
CA LYS A 78 -8.16 15.12 7.48
C LYS A 78 -7.62 16.06 6.39
N ASN A 79 -6.50 16.72 6.68
CA ASN A 79 -6.00 17.81 5.84
C ASN A 79 -5.08 17.33 4.71
N GLN A 80 -4.46 16.15 4.83
CA GLN A 80 -3.45 15.68 3.87
C GLN A 80 -3.72 14.26 3.40
N VAL A 81 -3.84 13.27 4.30
CA VAL A 81 -4.01 11.86 3.93
C VAL A 81 -5.33 11.61 3.20
N ALA A 82 -6.46 12.08 3.71
CA ALA A 82 -7.76 11.85 3.09
C ALA A 82 -7.87 12.50 1.69
N PRO A 83 -7.45 13.76 1.47
CA PRO A 83 -7.36 14.33 0.11
C PRO A 83 -6.41 13.57 -0.82
N TYR A 84 -5.27 13.08 -0.31
CA TYR A 84 -4.33 12.25 -1.06
C TYR A 84 -5.00 10.94 -1.52
N LEU A 85 -5.65 10.21 -0.62
CA LEU A 85 -6.33 8.95 -0.93
C LEU A 85 -7.53 9.13 -1.87
N ARG A 86 -8.33 10.19 -1.69
CA ARG A 86 -9.40 10.55 -2.66
C ARG A 86 -8.84 10.76 -4.07
N SER A 87 -7.66 11.36 -4.16
CA SER A 87 -7.01 11.58 -5.46
C SER A 87 -6.50 10.28 -6.08
N TRP A 88 -6.04 9.32 -5.27
CA TRP A 88 -5.78 7.96 -5.73
C TRP A 88 -7.04 7.32 -6.32
N GLU A 89 -8.17 7.38 -5.62
CA GLU A 89 -9.45 6.86 -6.13
C GLU A 89 -9.90 7.55 -7.42
N SER A 90 -9.65 8.86 -7.58
CA SER A 90 -9.98 9.57 -8.82
C SER A 90 -9.19 9.09 -10.04
N VAL A 91 -8.02 8.49 -9.83
CA VAL A 91 -7.12 8.02 -10.90
C VAL A 91 -7.32 6.53 -11.18
N ILE A 92 -7.39 5.69 -10.15
CA ILE A 92 -7.43 4.22 -10.32
C ILE A 92 -8.77 3.59 -9.94
N GLY A 93 -9.69 4.36 -9.37
CA GLY A 93 -11.00 3.91 -8.88
C GLY A 93 -10.95 3.39 -7.45
N HIS A 94 -12.04 3.62 -6.69
CA HIS A 94 -12.20 3.17 -5.30
C HIS A 94 -11.83 1.70 -5.08
N GLN A 95 -12.36 0.82 -5.94
CA GLN A 95 -12.14 -0.64 -5.88
C GLN A 95 -10.66 -1.05 -6.00
N ARG A 96 -9.80 -0.17 -6.53
CA ARG A 96 -8.37 -0.44 -6.74
C ARG A 96 -7.45 0.33 -5.80
N THR A 97 -8.00 1.21 -4.98
CA THR A 97 -7.20 1.95 -3.99
C THR A 97 -7.01 1.09 -2.75
N GLY A 98 -5.79 0.59 -2.57
CA GLY A 98 -5.35 0.02 -1.31
C GLY A 98 -4.67 1.07 -0.43
N VAL A 99 -4.67 0.85 0.88
CA VAL A 99 -4.05 1.74 1.86
C VAL A 99 -3.13 0.93 2.76
N TYR A 100 -1.83 1.21 2.72
CA TYR A 100 -0.89 0.74 3.75
C TYR A 100 -0.81 1.80 4.85
N ALA A 101 -1.27 1.49 6.06
CA ALA A 101 -1.29 2.44 7.18
C ALA A 101 -1.44 1.73 8.53
N ASN A 102 -1.32 2.46 9.64
CA ASN A 102 -1.64 1.92 10.95
C ASN A 102 -3.14 1.73 11.16
N SER A 103 -3.51 0.96 12.18
CA SER A 103 -4.90 0.61 12.47
C SER A 103 -5.82 1.81 12.70
N LYS A 104 -5.34 2.90 13.32
CA LYS A 104 -6.12 4.14 13.51
C LYS A 104 -6.43 4.82 12.18
N THR A 105 -5.44 4.89 11.30
CA THR A 105 -5.58 5.49 9.97
C THR A 105 -6.48 4.64 9.07
N ILE A 106 -6.37 3.31 9.15
CA ILE A 106 -7.31 2.38 8.51
C ILE A 106 -8.74 2.62 9.00
N ASP A 107 -8.93 2.71 10.32
CA ASP A 107 -10.25 2.95 10.92
C ASP A 107 -10.86 4.28 10.46
N TRP A 108 -10.06 5.35 10.35
CA TRP A 108 -10.53 6.62 9.76
C TRP A 108 -10.89 6.50 8.28
N ALA A 109 -10.03 5.85 7.48
CA ALA A 109 -10.28 5.64 6.05
C ALA A 109 -11.56 4.81 5.81
N VAL A 110 -11.77 3.76 6.60
CA VAL A 110 -12.99 2.94 6.55
C VAL A 110 -14.24 3.76 6.87
N ARG A 111 -14.20 4.60 7.92
CA ARG A 111 -15.34 5.49 8.26
C ARG A 111 -15.65 6.50 7.17
N ASP A 112 -14.63 7.00 6.49
CA ASP A 112 -14.77 7.98 5.41
C ASP A 112 -15.04 7.35 4.03
N GLY A 113 -15.09 6.02 3.95
CA GLY A 113 -15.30 5.29 2.70
C GLY A 113 -14.13 5.38 1.72
N LEU A 114 -12.90 5.52 2.22
CA LEU A 114 -11.68 5.64 1.42
C LEU A 114 -10.90 4.33 1.40
N GLY A 115 -10.58 3.88 0.18
CA GLY A 115 -9.90 2.62 -0.09
C GLY A 115 -10.82 1.40 0.02
N SER A 116 -10.46 0.35 -0.71
CA SER A 116 -11.15 -0.96 -0.70
C SER A 116 -10.28 -2.09 -0.14
N TYR A 117 -8.98 -1.84 0.04
CA TYR A 117 -8.02 -2.80 0.53
C TYR A 117 -7.11 -2.16 1.59
N PHE A 118 -6.82 -2.88 2.68
CA PHE A 118 -6.07 -2.33 3.81
C PHE A 118 -4.92 -3.24 4.22
N TRP A 119 -3.72 -2.67 4.32
CA TRP A 119 -2.51 -3.35 4.78
C TRP A 119 -2.02 -2.65 6.05
N GLN A 120 -2.17 -3.31 7.19
CA GLN A 120 -1.82 -2.74 8.47
C GLN A 120 -0.30 -2.76 8.71
N HIS A 121 0.26 -1.65 9.20
CA HIS A 121 1.53 -1.64 9.91
C HIS A 121 1.37 -1.34 11.41
N ASN A 122 2.44 -1.58 12.18
CA ASN A 122 2.40 -1.53 13.64
C ASN A 122 2.76 -0.17 14.25
N TRP A 123 3.41 0.73 13.51
CA TRP A 123 3.71 2.07 14.03
C TRP A 123 2.42 2.88 14.31
N GLY A 124 2.10 3.08 15.59
CA GLY A 124 0.89 3.77 16.03
C GLY A 124 -0.33 2.87 16.24
N SER A 125 -0.24 1.59 15.89
CA SER A 125 -1.28 0.59 16.18
C SER A 125 -1.18 0.11 17.64
N PRO A 126 -2.31 -0.18 18.32
CA PRO A 126 -2.26 -0.79 19.64
C PRO A 126 -1.51 -2.13 19.61
N LYS A 127 -0.75 -2.43 20.66
CA LYS A 127 0.08 -3.64 20.72
C LYS A 127 -0.76 -4.90 20.58
N GLY A 128 -0.43 -5.76 19.63
CA GLY A 128 -1.13 -7.02 19.37
C GLY A 128 -2.51 -6.86 18.73
N PHE A 129 -2.88 -5.66 18.28
CA PHE A 129 -4.15 -5.41 17.62
C PHE A 129 -4.04 -5.59 16.11
N THR A 130 -5.06 -6.21 15.52
CA THR A 130 -5.23 -6.36 14.08
C THR A 130 -6.60 -5.80 13.70
N HIS A 131 -6.62 -4.77 12.86
CA HIS A 131 -7.87 -4.13 12.43
C HIS A 131 -8.72 -5.11 11.61
N PRO A 132 -10.02 -5.29 11.90
CA PRO A 132 -10.85 -6.31 11.25
C PRO A 132 -11.05 -6.09 9.73
N ALA A 133 -10.86 -4.85 9.25
CA ALA A 133 -10.89 -4.54 7.83
C ALA A 133 -9.57 -4.86 7.09
N ALA A 134 -8.46 -5.10 7.80
CA ALA A 134 -7.17 -5.37 7.17
C ALA A 134 -7.21 -6.66 6.34
N ASN A 135 -6.72 -6.57 5.10
CA ASN A 135 -6.48 -7.72 4.22
C ASN A 135 -5.08 -8.31 4.46
N LEU A 136 -4.11 -7.46 4.81
CA LEU A 136 -2.71 -7.78 5.06
C LEU A 136 -2.23 -7.12 6.35
N HIS A 137 -1.21 -7.69 7.00
CA HIS A 137 -0.59 -7.10 8.20
C HIS A 137 0.91 -7.34 8.22
N GLN A 138 1.69 -6.25 8.27
CA GLN A 138 3.13 -6.29 8.49
C GLN A 138 3.44 -6.59 9.96
N VAL A 139 4.00 -7.77 10.21
CA VAL A 139 4.24 -8.30 11.57
C VAL A 139 5.71 -8.25 11.97
N GLU A 140 6.63 -8.18 11.01
CA GLU A 140 8.08 -8.14 11.24
C GLU A 140 8.76 -7.23 10.21
N ILE A 141 9.70 -6.39 10.65
CA ILE A 141 10.39 -5.40 9.79
C ILE A 141 11.90 -5.62 9.89
N ASP A 142 12.57 -5.84 8.77
CA ASP A 142 14.03 -5.94 8.61
C ASP A 142 14.76 -6.85 9.63
N LYS A 143 14.15 -7.99 10.00
CA LYS A 143 14.76 -8.97 10.92
C LYS A 143 15.26 -10.25 10.22
N ARG A 144 14.99 -10.38 8.92
CA ARG A 144 15.36 -11.56 8.12
C ARG A 144 16.00 -11.14 6.82
N LYS A 145 16.72 -12.09 6.21
CA LYS A 145 17.23 -11.99 4.85
C LYS A 145 16.80 -13.20 4.03
N VAL A 146 16.43 -12.96 2.78
CA VAL A 146 16.15 -14.00 1.77
C VAL A 146 17.00 -13.67 0.55
N GLY A 147 17.82 -14.61 0.07
CA GLY A 147 18.74 -14.35 -1.04
C GLY A 147 19.71 -13.18 -0.79
N GLY A 148 20.06 -12.90 0.47
CA GLY A 148 20.92 -11.78 0.86
C GLY A 148 20.22 -10.41 0.99
N VAL A 149 18.94 -10.31 0.65
CA VAL A 149 18.13 -9.08 0.71
C VAL A 149 17.34 -9.04 2.03
N GLY A 150 17.36 -7.90 2.73
CA GLY A 150 16.53 -7.68 3.93
C GLY A 150 15.05 -7.65 3.56
N VAL A 151 14.21 -8.32 4.35
CA VAL A 151 12.78 -8.46 4.07
C VAL A 151 11.91 -8.15 5.29
N ASP A 152 10.73 -7.62 5.01
CA ASP A 152 9.63 -7.52 5.97
C ASP A 152 8.69 -8.72 5.81
N VAL A 153 8.12 -9.18 6.92
CA VAL A 153 7.17 -10.30 6.94
C VAL A 153 5.75 -9.76 7.09
N ASN A 154 4.87 -10.25 6.23
CA ASN A 154 3.46 -9.86 6.18
C ASN A 154 2.58 -11.11 6.22
N GLU A 155 1.47 -11.03 6.95
CA GLU A 155 0.47 -12.08 7.03
C GLU A 155 -0.75 -11.72 6.17
N ILE A 156 -1.33 -12.74 5.52
CA ILE A 156 -2.59 -12.62 4.78
C ILE A 156 -3.73 -12.85 5.76
N LEU A 157 -4.64 -11.88 5.86
CA LEU A 157 -5.78 -11.91 6.79
C LEU A 157 -7.11 -12.21 6.09
N LYS A 158 -7.21 -11.92 4.79
CA LYS A 158 -8.40 -12.18 3.97
C LYS A 158 -7.99 -12.89 2.68
N PRO A 159 -8.80 -13.83 2.16
CA PRO A 159 -8.46 -14.59 0.96
C PRO A 159 -8.37 -13.70 -0.29
N GLN A 160 -9.11 -12.59 -0.33
CA GLN A 160 -8.99 -11.55 -1.34
C GLN A 160 -8.22 -10.38 -0.73
N PHE A 161 -6.93 -10.27 -1.08
CA PHE A 161 -5.99 -9.31 -0.51
C PHE A 161 -5.28 -8.47 -1.59
N GLY A 162 -5.82 -8.46 -2.81
CA GLY A 162 -5.28 -7.65 -3.90
C GLY A 162 -4.19 -8.36 -4.70
N GLN A 163 -4.16 -9.70 -4.64
CA GLN A 163 -3.30 -10.50 -5.50
C GLN A 163 -3.63 -10.28 -6.99
N TRP A 164 -2.60 -10.32 -7.84
CA TRP A 164 -2.78 -10.18 -9.29
C TRP A 164 -3.54 -11.38 -9.92
N ALA A 165 -3.37 -12.59 -9.37
CA ALA A 165 -4.04 -13.82 -9.76
C ALA A 165 -4.09 -14.81 -8.58
#